data_AF-A0A2G9GQ39-F1
#
_entry.id   AF-A0A2G9GQ39-F1
#
_cell.length_a   1.000
_cell.length_b   1.000
_cell.length_c   1.000
_cell.angle_alpha   90.00
_cell.angle_beta   90.00
_cell.angle_gamma   90.00
#
_symmetry.space_group_name_H-M   'P 1'
#
loop_
_entity.id
_entity.type
_entity.pdbx_description
1 polymer ?
#
loop_
_entity_poly.entity_id
_entity_poly.type
_entity_poly.pdbx_seq_one_letter_code
_entity_poly.pdbx_strand_id
1 'polypeptide(L)'
;MDSVKRLTDHSRCQELAMSSSFCRRIYSEVEEIGWEHLVKLGEDLTFLTFRVVDNKGRVHILEITLDETYPKYPPSVSADVPYNFNLEWSSNSKLRDAVQQFKRHVDKLHGFWSTLDDIDQSLWVTDPEHSHHAMSYRQIKMGDDCCIILSINVDDPLSLPECRFLGSDTTVNFLRDIWKRNCKKCYSNLRISKRMRSWLNVAFVMLNISP
;
A
#
# COMPACT_ATOMS: atom_id res chain seq x y z
N MET A 1 -1.03 53.09 25.51
CA MET A 1 -1.33 51.69 25.89
C MET A 1 -2.58 51.14 25.20
N ASP A 2 -3.52 51.97 24.75
CA ASP A 2 -4.77 51.50 24.09
C ASP A 2 -4.62 51.03 22.65
N SER A 3 -3.61 51.50 21.91
CA SER A 3 -3.41 51.08 20.51
C SER A 3 -2.86 49.65 20.38
N VAL A 4 -2.10 49.16 21.37
CA VAL A 4 -1.51 47.81 21.37
C VAL A 4 -2.54 46.74 21.76
N LYS A 5 -3.50 47.06 22.66
CA LYS A 5 -4.64 46.19 22.99
C LYS A 5 -5.58 45.97 21.79
N ARG A 6 -5.84 47.00 20.97
CA ARG A 6 -6.71 46.89 19.80
C ARG A 6 -6.14 46.01 18.68
N LEU A 7 -4.81 46.01 18.48
CA LEU A 7 -4.17 45.11 17.50
C LEU A 7 -4.20 43.64 17.95
N THR A 8 -4.05 43.38 19.26
CA THR A 8 -4.02 42.01 19.83
C THR A 8 -5.40 41.36 19.94
N ASP A 9 -6.46 42.14 20.17
CA ASP A 9 -7.83 41.62 20.14
C ASP A 9 -8.31 41.33 18.70
N HIS A 10 -7.88 42.13 17.71
CA HIS A 10 -8.23 41.91 16.30
C HIS A 10 -7.57 40.64 15.73
N SER A 11 -6.31 40.37 16.11
CA SER A 11 -5.60 39.14 15.70
C SER A 11 -6.22 37.90 16.31
N ARG A 12 -6.61 37.95 17.60
CA ARG A 12 -7.32 36.84 18.27
C ARG A 12 -8.71 36.59 17.69
N CYS A 13 -9.46 37.65 17.39
CA CYS A 13 -10.77 37.52 16.74
C CYS A 13 -10.64 36.96 15.31
N GLN A 14 -9.59 37.32 14.57
CA GLN A 14 -9.28 36.72 13.26
C GLN A 14 -8.84 35.26 13.39
N GLU A 15 -7.99 34.89 14.33
CA GLU A 15 -7.60 33.49 14.60
C GLU A 15 -8.81 32.62 14.94
N LEU A 16 -9.70 33.10 15.82
CA LEU A 16 -10.92 32.38 16.20
C LEU A 16 -11.93 32.30 15.05
N ALA A 17 -12.04 33.34 14.21
CA ALA A 17 -12.90 33.33 13.04
C ALA A 17 -12.35 32.42 11.93
N MET A 18 -11.03 32.44 11.70
CA MET A 18 -10.33 31.55 10.79
C MET A 18 -10.45 30.10 11.25
N SER A 19 -10.29 29.82 12.55
CA SER A 19 -10.51 28.49 13.10
C SER A 19 -11.97 28.05 12.95
N SER A 20 -12.96 28.93 13.14
CA SER A 20 -14.37 28.57 12.94
C SER A 20 -14.74 28.26 11.48
N SER A 21 -14.18 29.00 10.52
CA SER A 21 -14.44 28.81 9.09
C SER A 21 -13.67 27.61 8.53
N PHE A 22 -12.44 27.39 9.01
CA PHE A 22 -11.66 26.19 8.74
C PHE A 22 -12.33 24.95 9.30
N CYS A 23 -12.72 24.94 10.59
CA CYS A 23 -13.47 23.84 11.20
C CYS A 23 -14.71 23.52 10.36
N ARG A 24 -15.57 24.52 10.12
CA ARG A 24 -16.81 24.31 9.34
C ARG A 24 -16.54 23.72 7.96
N ARG A 25 -15.45 24.14 7.30
CA ARG A 25 -15.03 23.57 6.02
C ARG A 25 -14.69 22.09 6.17
N ILE A 26 -13.80 21.72 7.11
CA ILE A 26 -13.39 20.33 7.29
C ILE A 26 -14.59 19.44 7.63
N TYR A 27 -15.46 19.86 8.56
CA TYR A 27 -16.69 19.13 8.86
C TYR A 27 -17.60 18.96 7.63
N SER A 28 -17.78 20.01 6.82
CA SER A 28 -18.56 19.94 5.59
C SER A 28 -17.95 19.01 4.55
N GLU A 29 -16.62 18.99 4.41
CA GLU A 29 -15.95 18.12 3.45
C GLU A 29 -15.93 16.66 3.89
N VAL A 30 -15.85 16.38 5.19
CA VAL A 30 -16.04 15.04 5.75
C VAL A 30 -17.47 14.56 5.52
N GLU A 31 -18.49 15.40 5.77
CA GLU A 31 -19.89 15.08 5.48
C GLU A 31 -20.10 14.75 4.00
N GLU A 32 -19.48 15.51 3.08
CA GLU A 32 -19.52 15.23 1.64
C GLU A 32 -18.90 13.87 1.26
N ILE A 33 -17.94 13.37 2.04
CA ILE A 33 -17.31 12.05 1.84
C ILE A 33 -18.14 10.93 2.48
N GLY A 34 -18.79 11.22 3.61
CA GLY A 34 -19.46 10.26 4.48
C GLY A 34 -18.66 9.98 5.75
N TRP A 35 -19.26 10.24 6.92
CA TRP A 35 -18.67 10.01 8.24
C TRP A 35 -18.30 8.55 8.47
N GLU A 36 -19.04 7.63 7.86
CA GLU A 36 -18.73 6.22 7.92
C GLU A 36 -17.35 5.95 7.34
N HIS A 37 -16.84 6.70 6.37
CA HIS A 37 -15.51 6.48 5.81
C HIS A 37 -14.38 7.05 6.66
N LEU A 38 -14.67 7.97 7.58
CA LEU A 38 -13.68 8.57 8.46
C LEU A 38 -13.27 7.56 9.55
N VAL A 39 -11.95 7.33 9.70
CA VAL A 39 -11.38 6.44 10.72
C VAL A 39 -10.85 7.24 11.91
N LYS A 40 -10.18 8.36 11.63
CA LYS A 40 -9.60 9.24 12.64
C LYS A 40 -9.64 10.68 12.15
N LEU A 41 -9.94 11.59 13.07
CA LEU A 41 -9.84 13.03 12.92
C LEU A 41 -9.01 13.55 14.10
N GLY A 42 -7.92 14.27 13.81
CA GLY A 42 -7.07 14.90 14.81
C GLY A 42 -7.81 16.03 15.54
N GLU A 43 -7.41 16.30 16.78
CA GLU A 43 -8.04 17.33 17.62
C GLU A 43 -7.95 18.73 17.02
N ASP A 44 -6.87 19.02 16.30
CA ASP A 44 -6.61 20.26 15.58
C ASP A 44 -7.20 20.28 14.16
N LEU A 45 -7.89 19.20 13.76
CA LEU A 45 -8.48 18.99 12.42
C LEU A 45 -7.47 19.01 11.26
N THR A 46 -6.17 18.96 11.54
CA THR A 46 -5.12 18.98 10.50
C THR A 46 -4.80 17.57 10.01
N PHE A 47 -5.12 16.54 10.79
CA PHE A 47 -4.87 15.14 10.42
C PHE A 47 -6.19 14.37 10.27
N LEU A 48 -6.37 13.72 9.12
CA LEU A 48 -7.54 12.89 8.83
C LEU A 48 -7.11 11.55 8.27
N THR A 49 -7.87 10.50 8.57
CA THR A 49 -7.72 9.21 7.90
C THR A 49 -9.05 8.70 7.39
N PHE A 50 -9.06 8.23 6.15
CA PHE A 50 -10.24 7.68 5.50
C PHE A 50 -10.02 6.21 5.12
N ARG A 51 -10.99 5.35 5.41
CA ARG A 51 -11.01 3.98 4.90
C ARG A 51 -11.59 3.92 3.50
N VAL A 52 -10.92 3.17 2.64
CA VAL A 52 -11.40 2.72 1.33
C VAL A 52 -11.40 1.20 1.33
N VAL A 53 -12.52 0.62 0.93
CA VAL A 53 -12.64 -0.84 0.80
C VAL A 53 -12.64 -1.17 -0.68
N ASP A 54 -11.75 -2.06 -1.10
CA ASP A 54 -11.70 -2.51 -2.50
C ASP A 54 -12.74 -3.59 -2.81
N ASN A 55 -12.82 -4.01 -4.07
CA ASN A 55 -13.79 -5.01 -4.54
C ASN A 55 -13.62 -6.42 -3.92
N LYS A 56 -12.52 -6.70 -3.20
CA LYS A 56 -12.26 -7.96 -2.48
C LYS A 56 -12.52 -7.82 -0.98
N GLY A 57 -12.95 -6.65 -0.52
CA GLY A 57 -13.18 -6.38 0.89
C GLY A 57 -11.90 -6.03 1.64
N ARG A 58 -10.77 -5.81 0.97
CA ARG A 58 -9.53 -5.36 1.63
C ARG A 58 -9.68 -3.90 2.00
N VAL A 59 -9.28 -3.57 3.23
CA VAL A 59 -9.36 -2.20 3.76
C VAL A 59 -8.02 -1.50 3.51
N HIS A 60 -8.11 -0.30 2.94
CA HIS A 60 -6.97 0.58 2.67
C HIS A 60 -7.20 1.91 3.40
N ILE A 61 -6.17 2.41 4.09
CA ILE A 61 -6.25 3.66 4.85
C ILE A 61 -5.49 4.74 4.10
N LEU A 62 -6.20 5.83 3.78
CA LEU A 62 -5.61 7.07 3.29
C LEU A 62 -5.41 8.01 4.48
N GLU A 63 -4.19 8.42 4.71
CA GLU A 63 -3.84 9.47 5.65
C GLU A 63 -3.70 10.80 4.91
N ILE A 64 -4.23 11.86 5.49
CA ILE A 64 -4.23 13.21 4.94
C ILE A 64 -3.79 14.17 6.05
N THR A 65 -2.76 14.97 5.74
CA THR A 65 -2.30 16.05 6.61
C THR A 65 -2.49 17.39 5.91
N LEU A 66 -3.15 18.32 6.59
CA LEU A 66 -3.47 19.66 6.15
C LEU A 66 -2.51 20.65 6.80
N ASP A 67 -2.15 21.69 6.06
CA ASP A 67 -1.41 22.83 6.60
C ASP A 67 -2.21 24.13 6.36
N GLU A 68 -1.64 25.26 6.80
CA GLU A 68 -2.25 26.58 6.69
C GLU A 68 -2.54 27.03 5.25
N THR A 69 -1.95 26.35 4.26
CA THR A 69 -2.08 26.69 2.84
C THR A 69 -3.28 25.98 2.18
N TYR A 70 -3.91 25.04 2.87
CA TYR A 70 -5.10 24.34 2.42
C TYR A 70 -6.33 25.28 2.35
N PRO A 71 -7.20 25.16 1.32
CA PRO A 71 -7.15 24.24 0.17
C PRO A 71 -6.46 24.83 -1.06
N LYS A 72 -5.79 25.98 -0.95
CA LYS A 72 -5.15 26.62 -2.09
C LYS A 72 -4.06 25.73 -2.71
N TYR A 73 -3.39 24.94 -1.87
CA TYR A 73 -2.41 23.92 -2.25
C TYR A 73 -2.85 22.52 -1.77
N PRO A 74 -2.34 21.44 -2.40
CA PRO A 74 -2.71 20.09 -2.03
C PRO A 74 -2.32 19.76 -0.59
N PRO A 75 -3.14 18.97 0.12
CA PRO A 75 -2.71 18.37 1.37
C PRO A 75 -1.63 17.29 1.13
N SER A 76 -0.88 16.96 2.17
CA SER A 76 0.01 15.79 2.12
C SER A 76 -0.82 14.51 2.27
N VAL A 77 -0.51 13.49 1.47
CA VAL A 77 -1.19 12.20 1.52
C VAL A 77 -0.22 11.04 1.63
N SER A 78 -0.57 10.04 2.43
CA SER A 78 0.16 8.77 2.57
C SER A 78 -0.80 7.60 2.71
N ALA A 79 -0.34 6.41 2.31
CA ALA A 79 -1.07 5.16 2.50
C ALA A 79 -0.08 3.98 2.50
N ASP A 80 -0.49 2.84 3.06
CA ASP A 80 0.24 1.56 2.94
C ASP A 80 0.04 1.00 1.52
N VAL A 81 0.77 1.55 0.55
CA VAL A 81 0.72 1.17 -0.87
C VAL A 81 2.14 1.06 -1.42
N PRO A 82 2.38 0.22 -2.44
CA PRO A 82 3.73 -0.02 -2.96
C PRO A 82 4.38 1.24 -3.55
N TYR A 83 3.56 2.18 -4.01
CA TYR A 83 3.97 3.53 -4.37
C TYR A 83 2.80 4.49 -4.22
N ASN A 84 3.11 5.75 -3.88
CA ASN A 84 2.11 6.82 -3.76
C ASN A 84 1.60 7.25 -5.13
N PHE A 85 0.35 7.72 -5.16
CA PHE A 85 -0.21 8.35 -6.34
C PHE A 85 0.14 9.84 -6.37
N ASN A 86 0.20 10.41 -7.58
CA ASN A 86 0.33 11.85 -7.76
C ASN A 86 -1.04 12.48 -7.57
N LEU A 87 -1.23 13.23 -6.48
CA LEU A 87 -2.48 13.94 -6.21
C LEU A 87 -2.64 15.12 -7.16
N GLU A 88 -3.62 15.04 -8.06
CA GLU A 88 -4.03 16.16 -8.89
C GLU A 88 -4.88 17.13 -8.05
N TRP A 89 -4.46 18.39 -7.99
CA TRP A 89 -5.08 19.37 -7.10
C TRP A 89 -5.21 20.76 -7.74
N SER A 90 -6.31 21.43 -7.43
CA SER A 90 -6.58 22.83 -7.78
C SER A 90 -7.13 23.57 -6.57
N SER A 91 -7.18 24.91 -6.62
CA SER A 91 -7.75 25.70 -5.52
C SER A 91 -9.24 25.46 -5.26
N ASN A 92 -9.94 24.77 -6.18
CA ASN A 92 -11.34 24.36 -6.03
C ASN A 92 -11.49 22.91 -5.55
N SER A 93 -10.39 22.18 -5.43
CA SER A 93 -10.38 20.79 -4.96
C SER A 93 -10.68 20.71 -3.47
N LYS A 94 -11.20 19.56 -3.07
CA LYS A 94 -11.64 19.21 -1.72
C LYS A 94 -11.10 17.84 -1.29
N LEU A 95 -11.22 17.49 -0.01
CA LEU A 95 -10.82 16.18 0.52
C LEU A 95 -11.43 15.02 -0.26
N ARG A 96 -12.68 15.16 -0.73
CA ARG A 96 -13.35 14.13 -1.53
C ARG A 96 -12.60 13.81 -2.82
N ASP A 97 -11.92 14.78 -3.42
CA ASP A 97 -11.18 14.59 -4.67
C ASP A 97 -9.91 13.77 -4.41
N ALA A 98 -9.24 13.98 -3.27
CA ALA A 98 -8.12 13.15 -2.83
C ALA A 98 -8.58 11.70 -2.54
N VAL A 99 -9.69 11.53 -1.81
CA VAL A 99 -10.27 10.19 -1.54
C VAL A 99 -10.67 9.49 -2.84
N GLN A 100 -11.25 10.22 -3.81
CA GLN A 100 -11.66 9.64 -5.09
C GLN A 100 -10.48 9.24 -5.97
N GLN A 101 -9.39 10.02 -5.96
CA GLN A 101 -8.15 9.66 -6.64
C GLN A 101 -7.49 8.45 -5.97
N PHE A 102 -7.48 8.38 -4.64
CA PHE A 102 -6.99 7.21 -3.92
C PHE A 102 -7.80 5.94 -4.22
N LYS A 103 -9.13 6.02 -4.30
CA LYS A 103 -9.99 4.89 -4.75
C LYS A 103 -9.53 4.36 -6.11
N ARG A 104 -9.32 5.25 -7.09
CA ARG A 104 -8.82 4.85 -8.43
C ARG A 104 -7.41 4.25 -8.37
N HIS A 105 -6.56 4.72 -7.46
CA HIS A 105 -5.23 4.16 -7.25
C HIS A 105 -5.29 2.75 -6.69
N VAL A 106 -6.12 2.52 -5.67
CA VAL A 106 -6.43 1.20 -5.10
C VAL A 106 -6.95 0.26 -6.18
N ASP A 107 -7.85 0.70 -7.05
CA ASP A 107 -8.39 -0.12 -8.14
C ASP A 107 -7.30 -0.59 -9.12
N LYS A 108 -6.31 0.26 -9.43
CA LYS A 108 -5.17 -0.11 -10.30
C LYS A 108 -4.27 -1.18 -9.67
N LEU A 109 -4.08 -1.11 -8.36
CA LEU A 109 -3.23 -2.04 -7.60
C LEU A 109 -3.92 -3.36 -7.25
N HIS A 110 -5.20 -3.51 -7.59
CA HIS A 110 -5.98 -4.71 -7.30
C HIS A 110 -5.33 -6.01 -7.79
N GLY A 111 -4.77 -6.02 -9.00
CA GLY A 111 -4.11 -7.19 -9.57
C GLY A 111 -2.83 -7.59 -8.82
N PHE A 112 -2.11 -6.61 -8.30
CA PHE A 112 -0.90 -6.82 -7.50
C PHE A 112 -1.23 -7.49 -6.17
N TRP A 113 -2.15 -6.92 -5.38
CA TRP A 113 -2.54 -7.53 -4.11
C TRP A 113 -3.20 -8.90 -4.29
N SER A 114 -3.99 -9.09 -5.36
CA SER A 114 -4.58 -10.41 -5.64
C SER A 114 -3.52 -11.48 -5.94
N THR A 115 -2.37 -11.07 -6.49
CA THR A 115 -1.24 -11.97 -6.72
C THR A 115 -0.54 -12.30 -5.41
N LEU A 116 -0.36 -11.32 -4.52
CA LEU A 116 0.17 -11.55 -3.17
C LEU A 116 -0.75 -12.47 -2.36
N ASP A 117 -2.06 -12.23 -2.36
CA ASP A 117 -3.05 -13.10 -1.71
C ASP A 117 -2.96 -14.55 -2.22
N ASP A 118 -2.83 -14.72 -3.54
CA ASP A 118 -2.67 -16.04 -4.17
C ASP A 118 -1.35 -16.70 -3.76
N ILE A 119 -0.27 -15.95 -3.49
CA ILE A 119 1.00 -16.48 -2.97
C ILE A 119 0.85 -16.86 -1.49
N ASP A 120 0.33 -15.95 -0.67
CA ASP A 120 0.21 -16.06 0.78
C ASP A 120 -0.70 -17.24 1.16
N GLN A 121 -1.77 -17.49 0.40
CA GLN A 121 -2.66 -18.63 0.61
C GLN A 121 -2.08 -19.98 0.14
N SER A 122 -0.98 -19.95 -0.61
CA SER A 122 -0.56 -21.07 -1.44
C SER A 122 0.80 -21.65 -1.11
N LEU A 123 1.66 -20.82 -0.55
CA LEU A 123 3.06 -21.08 -0.30
C LEU A 123 3.34 -20.83 1.19
N TRP A 124 4.36 -21.47 1.73
CA TRP A 124 4.79 -21.20 3.11
C TRP A 124 5.56 -19.87 3.15
N VAL A 125 4.84 -18.77 3.30
CA VAL A 125 5.42 -17.44 3.49
C VAL A 125 5.89 -17.28 4.93
N THR A 126 7.15 -16.89 5.11
CA THR A 126 7.76 -16.62 6.43
C THR A 126 8.00 -15.14 6.68
N ASP A 127 8.06 -14.33 5.63
CA ASP A 127 8.27 -12.88 5.72
C ASP A 127 7.56 -12.17 4.56
N PRO A 128 6.82 -11.08 4.80
CA PRO A 128 6.58 -10.46 6.10
C PRO A 128 5.65 -11.28 7.00
N GLU A 129 5.85 -11.17 8.32
CA GLU A 129 5.01 -11.84 9.33
C GLU A 129 3.56 -11.32 9.30
N HIS A 130 3.37 -10.06 8.92
CA HIS A 130 2.05 -9.43 8.74
C HIS A 130 1.91 -8.92 7.30
N SER A 131 0.73 -9.09 6.71
CA SER A 131 0.45 -8.61 5.35
C SER A 131 0.40 -7.09 5.31
N HIS A 132 1.47 -6.48 4.81
CA HIS A 132 1.52 -5.05 4.49
C HIS A 132 1.26 -4.83 3.00
N HIS A 133 0.41 -3.87 2.70
CA HIS A 133 -0.03 -3.60 1.33
C HIS A 133 1.06 -2.93 0.49
N ALA A 134 2.05 -2.28 1.11
CA ALA A 134 3.23 -1.74 0.43
C ALA A 134 4.30 -2.78 0.07
N MET A 135 4.32 -3.94 0.73
CA MET A 135 5.40 -4.91 0.54
C MET A 135 5.22 -5.75 -0.72
N SER A 136 6.11 -5.53 -1.67
CA SER A 136 6.16 -6.21 -2.97
C SER A 136 7.01 -7.48 -2.99
N TYR A 137 7.45 -7.98 -1.83
CA TYR A 137 8.18 -9.24 -1.76
C TYR A 137 7.52 -10.24 -0.82
N ARG A 138 7.86 -11.52 -1.00
CA ARG A 138 7.52 -12.62 -0.09
C ARG A 138 8.70 -13.56 0.06
N GLN A 139 9.08 -13.87 1.29
CA GLN A 139 10.04 -14.92 1.60
C GLN A 139 9.30 -16.24 1.80
N ILE A 140 9.67 -17.25 1.03
CA ILE A 140 9.06 -18.57 1.04
C ILE A 140 10.05 -19.56 1.65
N LYS A 141 9.61 -20.32 2.65
CA LYS A 141 10.39 -21.43 3.21
C LYS A 141 10.45 -22.59 2.22
N MET A 142 11.66 -23.07 1.96
CA MET A 142 11.93 -24.21 1.07
C MET A 142 12.31 -25.48 1.83
N GLY A 143 12.89 -25.34 3.02
CA GLY A 143 13.42 -26.42 3.83
C GLY A 143 14.02 -25.82 5.09
N ASP A 144 14.74 -26.62 5.88
CA ASP A 144 15.25 -26.15 7.18
C ASP A 144 16.27 -25.02 7.05
N ASP A 145 17.16 -25.09 6.06
CA ASP A 145 18.25 -24.12 5.86
C ASP A 145 18.16 -23.38 4.51
N CYS A 146 16.97 -23.29 3.92
CA CYS A 146 16.80 -22.61 2.64
C CYS A 146 15.46 -21.86 2.52
N CYS A 147 15.53 -20.67 1.94
CA CYS A 147 14.36 -19.87 1.57
C CYS A 147 14.58 -19.12 0.26
N ILE A 148 13.49 -18.61 -0.29
CA ILE A 148 13.47 -17.83 -1.53
C ILE A 148 12.75 -16.54 -1.25
N ILE A 149 13.38 -15.43 -1.58
CA ILE A 149 12.70 -14.14 -1.65
C ILE A 149 12.21 -13.95 -3.08
N LEU A 150 10.89 -13.87 -3.24
CA LEU A 150 10.24 -13.45 -4.48
C LEU A 150 9.99 -11.94 -4.43
N SER A 151 10.51 -11.19 -5.39
CA SER A 151 10.13 -9.80 -5.62
C SER A 151 9.11 -9.75 -6.75
N ILE A 152 7.92 -9.25 -6.44
CA ILE A 152 6.79 -9.14 -7.36
C ILE A 152 6.80 -7.75 -8.00
N ASN A 153 6.74 -7.71 -9.33
CA ASN A 153 6.59 -6.45 -10.05
C ASN A 153 5.18 -5.91 -9.80
N VAL A 154 5.08 -4.67 -9.33
CA VAL A 154 3.79 -4.04 -8.99
C VAL A 154 2.97 -3.72 -10.24
N ASP A 155 3.63 -3.28 -11.32
CA ASP A 155 2.99 -2.87 -12.57
C ASP A 155 2.65 -4.06 -13.48
N ASP A 156 3.41 -5.15 -13.37
CA ASP A 156 3.10 -6.43 -14.02
C ASP A 156 3.17 -7.61 -13.02
N PRO A 157 2.17 -7.75 -12.14
CA PRO A 157 2.19 -8.73 -11.06
C PRO A 157 2.05 -10.17 -11.53
N LEU A 158 1.76 -10.41 -12.82
CA LEU A 158 1.72 -11.75 -13.40
C LEU A 158 3.04 -12.12 -14.10
N SER A 159 3.98 -11.18 -14.24
CA SER A 159 5.32 -11.46 -14.75
C SER A 159 6.07 -12.50 -13.92
N LEU A 160 7.21 -12.99 -14.43
CA LEU A 160 8.08 -13.85 -13.64
C LEU A 160 8.73 -13.02 -12.53
N PRO A 161 8.57 -13.37 -11.24
CA PRO A 161 9.16 -12.61 -10.16
C PRO A 161 10.69 -12.74 -10.16
N GLU A 162 11.38 -11.72 -9.67
CA GLU A 162 12.80 -11.84 -9.35
C GLU A 162 12.93 -12.78 -8.15
N CYS A 163 13.84 -13.76 -8.25
CA CYS A 163 14.03 -14.76 -7.21
C CYS A 163 15.45 -14.66 -6.64
N ARG A 164 15.54 -14.44 -5.33
CA ARG A 164 16.78 -14.52 -4.57
C ARG A 164 16.75 -15.74 -3.66
N PHE A 165 17.65 -16.67 -3.91
CA PHE A 165 17.80 -17.89 -3.11
C PHE A 165 18.76 -17.65 -1.95
N LEU A 166 18.38 -18.10 -0.76
CA LEU A 166 19.16 -18.00 0.46
C LEU A 166 19.36 -19.40 1.06
N GLY A 167 20.58 -19.69 1.54
CA GLY A 167 20.98 -21.00 2.07
C GLY A 167 22.46 -21.27 1.81
N SER A 168 22.90 -22.52 1.96
CA SER A 168 24.28 -22.91 1.61
C SER A 168 24.58 -22.77 0.11
N ASP A 169 25.83 -22.47 -0.25
CA ASP A 169 26.24 -22.28 -1.65
C ASP A 169 25.88 -23.46 -2.54
N THR A 170 26.05 -24.68 -2.06
CA THR A 170 25.69 -25.91 -2.76
C THR A 170 24.19 -25.94 -3.10
N THR A 171 23.34 -25.65 -2.11
CA THR A 171 21.88 -25.64 -2.25
C THR A 171 21.43 -24.51 -3.18
N VAL A 172 21.97 -23.31 -2.99
CA VAL A 172 21.63 -22.12 -3.78
C VAL A 172 22.00 -22.30 -5.25
N ASN A 173 23.20 -22.81 -5.55
CA ASN A 173 23.64 -23.04 -6.93
C ASN A 173 22.76 -24.09 -7.63
N PHE A 174 22.41 -25.16 -6.91
CA PHE A 174 21.51 -26.18 -7.42
C PHE A 174 20.11 -25.65 -7.74
N LEU A 175 19.49 -24.92 -6.80
CA LEU A 175 18.17 -24.32 -6.99
C LEU A 175 18.16 -23.32 -8.14
N ARG A 176 19.24 -22.53 -8.28
CA ARG A 176 19.42 -21.60 -9.39
C ARG A 176 19.46 -22.32 -10.73
N ASP A 177 20.12 -23.48 -10.81
CA ASP A 177 20.16 -24.28 -12.05
C ASP A 177 18.80 -24.89 -12.39
N ILE A 178 18.07 -25.40 -11.40
CA ILE A 178 16.70 -25.90 -11.59
C ILE A 178 15.77 -24.76 -12.04
N TRP A 179 15.86 -23.59 -11.40
CA TRP A 179 15.12 -22.39 -11.78
C TRP A 179 15.40 -22.00 -13.24
N LYS A 180 16.67 -21.82 -13.61
CA LYS A 180 17.06 -21.47 -14.99
C LYS A 180 16.54 -22.45 -16.04
N ARG A 181 16.50 -23.74 -15.74
CA ARG A 181 15.99 -24.79 -16.65
C ARG A 181 14.47 -24.75 -16.81
N ASN A 182 13.74 -24.43 -15.75
CA ASN A 182 12.27 -24.50 -15.72
C ASN A 182 11.59 -23.16 -16.05
N CYS A 183 12.22 -22.02 -15.80
CA CYS A 183 11.64 -20.70 -16.11
C CYS A 183 11.46 -20.47 -17.62
N LYS A 184 12.31 -21.09 -18.44
CA LYS A 184 12.15 -21.09 -19.91
C LYS A 184 10.93 -21.86 -20.40
N LYS A 185 10.40 -22.78 -19.57
CA LYS A 185 9.19 -23.57 -19.85
C LYS A 185 7.94 -22.97 -19.22
N CYS A 186 8.04 -21.85 -18.49
CA CYS A 186 6.89 -21.27 -17.80
C CYS A 186 5.83 -20.82 -18.80
N TYR A 187 4.75 -21.60 -18.84
CA TYR A 187 3.52 -21.35 -19.56
C TYR A 187 3.02 -19.93 -19.28
N SER A 188 3.04 -19.08 -20.31
CA SER A 188 2.18 -17.90 -20.35
C SER A 188 0.76 -18.37 -20.06
N ASN A 189 0.06 -17.70 -19.12
CA ASN A 189 -1.31 -17.97 -18.64
C ASN A 189 -1.49 -18.70 -17.29
N LEU A 190 -0.44 -19.08 -16.55
CA LEU A 190 -0.59 -19.64 -15.18
C LEU A 190 -0.27 -18.63 -14.06
N ARG A 191 -1.07 -18.66 -12.98
CA ARG A 191 -0.82 -17.88 -11.74
C ARG A 191 0.58 -18.13 -11.17
N ILE A 192 1.18 -17.13 -10.53
CA ILE A 192 2.53 -17.26 -9.92
C ILE A 192 2.56 -18.41 -8.93
N SER A 193 1.58 -18.54 -8.04
CA SER A 193 1.57 -19.62 -7.03
C SER A 193 1.60 -21.03 -7.63
N LYS A 194 0.93 -21.24 -8.78
CA LYS A 194 0.92 -22.54 -9.48
C LYS A 194 2.27 -22.82 -10.12
N ARG A 195 2.88 -21.81 -10.76
CA ARG A 195 4.24 -21.92 -11.31
C ARG A 195 5.25 -22.22 -10.21
N MET A 196 5.16 -21.49 -9.09
CA MET A 196 6.01 -21.72 -7.92
C MET A 196 5.79 -23.12 -7.38
N ARG A 197 4.57 -23.56 -7.06
CA ARG A 197 4.34 -24.93 -6.56
C ARG A 197 4.85 -26.02 -7.50
N SER A 198 4.64 -25.87 -8.80
CA SER A 198 5.19 -26.82 -9.77
C SER A 198 6.72 -26.85 -9.72
N TRP A 199 7.36 -25.69 -9.59
CA TRP A 199 8.81 -25.59 -9.47
C TRP A 199 9.32 -26.13 -8.12
N LEU A 200 8.64 -25.79 -7.02
CA LEU A 200 8.91 -26.29 -5.68
C LEU A 200 8.89 -27.81 -5.66
N ASN A 201 7.83 -28.42 -6.18
CA ASN A 201 7.72 -29.88 -6.25
C ASN A 201 8.88 -30.51 -7.04
N VAL A 202 9.28 -29.91 -8.16
CA VAL A 202 10.44 -30.38 -8.93
C VAL A 202 11.74 -30.22 -8.12
N ALA A 203 11.90 -29.12 -7.40
CA ALA A 203 13.06 -28.88 -6.55
C ALA A 203 13.12 -29.87 -5.36
N PHE A 204 12.00 -30.12 -4.67
CA PHE A 204 11.90 -31.08 -3.57
C PHE A 204 12.24 -32.50 -4.00
N VAL A 205 11.65 -32.97 -5.11
CA VAL A 205 11.96 -34.28 -5.70
C VAL A 205 13.45 -34.40 -6.04
N MET A 206 14.04 -33.35 -6.60
CA MET A 206 15.44 -33.32 -6.99
C MET A 206 16.40 -33.19 -5.79
N LEU A 207 15.94 -32.66 -4.65
CA LEU A 207 16.69 -32.55 -3.40
C LEU A 207 16.53 -33.76 -2.47
N ASN A 208 15.69 -34.75 -2.81
CA ASN A 208 15.27 -35.84 -1.90
C ASN A 208 14.69 -35.35 -0.56
N ILE A 209 14.15 -34.13 -0.53
CA ILE A 209 13.49 -33.58 0.64
C ILE A 209 12.02 -34.00 0.55
N SER A 210 11.55 -34.80 1.51
CA SER A 210 10.12 -35.14 1.60
C SER A 210 9.32 -33.91 2.00
N PRO A 211 8.12 -33.69 1.42
CA PRO A 211 7.30 -32.52 1.67
C PRO A 211 6.84 -32.40 3.13
#